data_AF-A0A261FAQ2-F1
#
_entry.id   AF-A0A261FAQ2-F1
#
_cell.length_a   1.000
_cell.length_b   1.000
_cell.length_c   1.000
_cell.angle_alpha   90.00
_cell.angle_beta   90.00
_cell.angle_gamma   90.00
#
_symmetry.space_group_name_H-M   'P 1'
#
loop_
_entity.id
_entity.type
_entity.pdbx_description
1 polymer ?
#
loop_
_entity_poly.entity_id
_entity_poly.type
_entity_poly.pdbx_seq_one_letter_code
_entity_poly.pdbx_strand_id
1 'polypeptide(L)'
;MSDTTSEQKRAQTPEEIEARPVGIYQKIYAVQRFMNRVPKNGNSPHSRYATITATIDALFPLLHKYELVCTSESHVSLQDNHVMYTFTTRITDIITGENVGSTHLFDATQLAKSRDAGDYAQRVGALETYYRRYSLYSIFNMITYDADGQPSNKREQTVKPTNYMQQ
;
A
#
# COMPACT_ATOMS: atom_id res chain seq x y z
N MET A 1 -64.74 -28.84 7.64
CA MET A 1 -63.65 -29.82 7.45
C MET A 1 -63.40 -29.86 5.95
N SER A 2 -62.29 -29.41 5.39
CA SER A 2 -60.91 -29.38 5.88
C SER A 2 -60.10 -28.34 5.10
N ASP A 3 -59.26 -27.62 5.83
CA ASP A 3 -58.18 -26.75 5.39
C ASP A 3 -57.28 -27.40 4.34
N THR A 4 -56.78 -26.59 3.41
CA THR A 4 -55.34 -26.60 3.09
C THR A 4 -54.91 -25.29 2.44
N THR A 5 -54.52 -24.33 3.28
CA THR A 5 -53.72 -23.17 2.90
C THR A 5 -52.31 -23.64 2.55
N SER A 6 -51.94 -23.57 1.27
CA SER A 6 -50.58 -23.84 0.82
C SER A 6 -49.70 -22.60 1.01
N GLU A 7 -49.19 -22.40 2.23
CA GLU A 7 -48.05 -21.51 2.46
C GLU A 7 -46.77 -22.16 1.91
N GLN A 8 -46.39 -21.77 0.70
CA GLN A 8 -45.05 -22.03 0.19
C GLN A 8 -44.04 -21.17 0.96
N LYS A 9 -43.50 -21.74 2.03
CA LYS A 9 -42.25 -21.28 2.67
C LYS A 9 -41.12 -21.41 1.65
N ARG A 10 -40.81 -20.32 0.95
CA ARG A 10 -39.62 -20.22 0.10
C ARG A 10 -38.40 -20.27 1.03
N ALA A 11 -37.72 -21.41 1.06
CA ALA A 11 -36.45 -21.58 1.75
C ALA A 11 -35.45 -20.57 1.17
N GLN A 12 -35.10 -19.56 1.97
CA GLN A 12 -33.93 -18.72 1.70
C GLN A 12 -32.70 -19.56 2.06
N THR A 13 -31.82 -19.74 1.07
CA THR A 13 -30.54 -20.43 1.22
C THR A 13 -29.67 -19.68 2.24
N PRO A 14 -28.94 -20.36 3.15
CA PRO A 14 -28.07 -19.75 4.17
C PRO A 14 -26.78 -19.08 3.62
N GLU A 15 -26.78 -18.64 2.37
CA GLU A 15 -25.64 -17.90 1.80
C GLU A 15 -25.72 -16.45 2.30
N GLU A 16 -25.19 -16.28 3.51
CA GLU A 16 -24.89 -15.06 4.26
C GLU A 16 -25.23 -13.73 3.56
N ILE A 17 -26.27 -13.07 4.05
CA ILE A 17 -26.29 -11.60 4.09
C ILE A 17 -25.19 -11.21 5.10
N GLU A 18 -23.91 -11.35 4.77
CA GLU A 18 -22.88 -10.55 5.43
C GLU A 18 -23.28 -9.10 5.11
N ALA A 19 -23.81 -8.39 6.11
CA ALA A 19 -24.20 -7.01 5.96
C ALA A 19 -23.03 -6.24 5.33
N ARG A 20 -23.29 -5.56 4.20
CA ARG A 20 -22.27 -4.77 3.51
C ARG A 20 -21.66 -3.80 4.53
N PRO A 21 -20.33 -3.74 4.69
CA PRO A 21 -19.70 -2.86 5.68
C PRO A 21 -20.12 -1.40 5.41
N VAL A 22 -20.66 -0.74 6.43
CA VAL A 22 -21.33 0.56 6.31
C VAL A 22 -20.42 1.72 6.70
N GLY A 23 -19.41 1.48 7.55
CA GLY A 23 -18.42 2.50 7.96
C GLY A 23 -17.03 2.29 7.37
N ILE A 24 -16.24 3.36 7.28
CA ILE A 24 -14.89 3.30 6.69
C ILE A 24 -14.00 2.25 7.35
N TYR A 25 -14.00 2.14 8.68
CA TYR A 25 -13.19 1.14 9.38
C TYR A 25 -13.66 -0.30 9.13
N GLN A 26 -14.96 -0.53 8.93
CA GLN A 26 -15.48 -1.84 8.56
C GLN A 26 -15.06 -2.21 7.14
N LYS A 27 -15.06 -1.25 6.21
CA LYS A 27 -14.57 -1.43 4.84
C LYS A 27 -13.06 -1.68 4.81
N ILE A 28 -12.29 -0.94 5.61
CA ILE A 28 -10.84 -1.19 5.79
C ILE A 28 -10.60 -2.59 6.36
N TYR A 29 -11.33 -2.99 7.40
CA TYR A 29 -11.25 -4.34 7.95
C TYR A 29 -11.57 -5.40 6.90
N ALA A 30 -12.59 -5.19 6.07
CA ALA A 30 -12.91 -6.08 4.97
C ALA A 30 -11.75 -6.19 3.97
N VAL A 31 -11.12 -5.08 3.57
CA VAL A 31 -9.91 -5.08 2.72
C VAL A 31 -8.77 -5.85 3.40
N GLN A 32 -8.52 -5.63 4.69
CA GLN A 32 -7.47 -6.30 5.45
C GLN A 32 -7.64 -7.84 5.48
N ARG A 33 -8.87 -8.36 5.52
CA ARG A 33 -9.14 -9.81 5.46
C ARG A 33 -8.68 -10.47 4.15
N PHE A 34 -8.59 -9.72 3.05
CA PHE A 34 -8.11 -10.23 1.76
C PHE A 34 -6.64 -9.90 1.50
N MET A 35 -6.11 -8.87 2.15
CA MET A 35 -4.71 -8.47 2.08
C MET A 35 -3.84 -9.40 2.93
N ASN A 36 -3.73 -10.66 2.53
CA ASN A 36 -2.97 -11.64 3.31
C ASN A 36 -1.46 -11.51 3.11
N ARG A 37 -0.98 -11.03 1.95
CA ARG A 37 0.45 -10.86 1.59
C ARG A 37 0.62 -10.08 0.27
N VAL A 38 1.53 -9.11 0.21
CA VAL A 38 1.99 -8.48 -1.05
C VAL A 38 3.32 -9.13 -1.49
N PRO A 39 3.45 -9.60 -2.74
CA PRO A 39 4.69 -10.23 -3.21
C PRO A 39 5.86 -9.24 -3.26
N LYS A 40 7.03 -9.67 -2.74
CA LYS A 40 8.28 -8.91 -2.80
C LYS A 40 8.92 -9.02 -4.19
N ASN A 41 8.61 -8.09 -5.08
CA ASN A 41 9.18 -8.03 -6.44
C ASN A 41 10.26 -6.93 -6.61
N GLY A 42 10.53 -6.14 -5.58
CA GLY A 42 11.58 -5.12 -5.56
C GLY A 42 12.87 -5.63 -4.91
N ASN A 43 14.00 -5.10 -5.37
CA ASN A 43 15.32 -5.42 -4.85
C ASN A 43 16.10 -4.14 -4.52
N SER A 44 16.77 -4.11 -3.36
CA SER A 44 17.81 -3.14 -3.02
C SER A 44 19.09 -3.91 -2.67
N PRO A 45 20.27 -3.28 -2.65
CA PRO A 45 21.51 -3.93 -2.24
C PRO A 45 21.46 -4.63 -0.86
N HIS A 46 20.48 -4.30 -0.02
CA HIS A 46 20.38 -4.77 1.36
C HIS A 46 19.08 -5.51 1.70
N SER A 47 18.06 -5.50 0.84
CA SER A 47 16.76 -6.10 1.16
C SER A 47 15.87 -6.30 -0.07
N ARG A 48 14.93 -7.25 0.03
CA ARG A 48 13.81 -7.38 -0.91
C ARG A 48 12.57 -6.72 -0.33
N TYR A 49 11.85 -5.98 -1.15
CA TYR A 49 10.65 -5.25 -0.76
C TYR A 49 9.51 -5.46 -1.74
N ALA A 50 8.27 -5.26 -1.31
CA ALA A 50 7.15 -5.12 -2.24
C ALA A 50 7.20 -3.72 -2.87
N THR A 51 7.20 -3.68 -4.20
CA THR A 51 7.17 -2.42 -4.96
C THR A 51 5.82 -1.73 -4.78
N ILE A 52 5.79 -0.41 -4.96
CA ILE A 52 4.52 0.32 -4.94
C ILE A 52 3.53 -0.24 -5.98
N THR A 53 4.02 -0.67 -7.15
CA THR A 53 3.20 -1.25 -8.22
C THR A 53 2.54 -2.55 -7.76
N ALA A 54 3.31 -3.48 -7.17
CA ALA A 54 2.75 -4.72 -6.63
C ALA A 54 1.73 -4.45 -5.51
N THR A 55 1.98 -3.45 -4.66
CA THR A 55 1.04 -3.03 -3.62
C THR A 55 -0.25 -2.50 -4.22
N ILE A 56 -0.16 -1.63 -5.24
CA ILE A 56 -1.31 -1.04 -5.93
C ILE A 56 -2.12 -2.12 -6.65
N ASP A 57 -1.47 -3.01 -7.40
CA ASP A 57 -2.13 -4.08 -8.16
C ASP A 57 -2.92 -5.03 -7.26
N ALA A 58 -2.41 -5.31 -6.05
CA ALA A 58 -3.11 -6.11 -5.06
C ALA A 58 -4.24 -5.33 -4.36
N LEU A 59 -4.02 -4.06 -4.04
CA LEU A 59 -4.90 -3.28 -3.18
C LEU A 59 -6.09 -2.65 -3.93
N PHE A 60 -5.86 -2.05 -5.10
CA PHE A 60 -6.87 -1.23 -5.78
C PHE A 60 -8.14 -1.99 -6.17
N PRO A 61 -8.08 -3.25 -6.64
CA PRO A 61 -9.29 -4.05 -6.86
C PRO A 61 -10.14 -4.21 -5.60
N LEU A 62 -9.50 -4.36 -4.43
CA LEU A 62 -10.18 -4.47 -3.14
C LEU A 62 -10.79 -3.13 -2.72
N LEU A 63 -10.10 -2.02 -2.92
CA LEU A 63 -10.65 -0.69 -2.63
C LEU A 63 -11.92 -0.44 -3.44
N HIS A 64 -11.89 -0.71 -4.75
CA HIS A 64 -13.04 -0.53 -5.63
C HIS A 64 -14.22 -1.43 -5.23
N LYS A 65 -13.96 -2.69 -4.84
CA LYS A 65 -14.98 -3.62 -4.34
C LYS A 65 -15.74 -3.05 -3.13
N TYR A 66 -15.05 -2.32 -2.27
CA TYR A 66 -15.60 -1.72 -1.05
C TYR A 66 -15.92 -0.22 -1.17
N GLU A 67 -15.96 0.34 -2.39
CA GLU A 67 -16.30 1.75 -2.63
C GLU A 67 -15.34 2.72 -1.91
N LEU A 68 -14.06 2.34 -1.85
CA LEU A 68 -12.99 3.16 -1.31
C LEU A 68 -12.14 3.71 -2.46
N VAL A 69 -11.70 4.96 -2.32
CA VAL A 69 -10.72 5.59 -3.22
C VAL A 69 -9.46 5.94 -2.45
N CYS A 70 -8.30 5.69 -3.07
CA CYS A 70 -7.00 6.12 -2.55
C CYS A 70 -6.55 7.39 -3.28
N THR A 71 -6.29 8.46 -2.54
CA THR A 71 -5.71 9.70 -3.06
C THR A 71 -4.40 10.00 -2.36
N SER A 72 -3.45 10.60 -3.07
CA SER A 72 -2.19 11.07 -2.51
C SER A 72 -1.98 12.51 -2.99
N GLU A 73 -1.67 13.39 -2.04
CA GLU A 73 -1.37 14.80 -2.30
C GLU A 73 -0.04 15.17 -1.66
N SER A 74 0.69 16.07 -2.31
CA SER A 74 1.92 16.61 -1.77
C SER A 74 1.91 18.12 -1.78
N HIS A 75 2.46 18.71 -0.73
CA HIS A 75 2.55 20.15 -0.55
C HIS A 75 3.95 20.55 -0.09
N VAL A 76 4.45 21.67 -0.60
CA VAL A 76 5.71 22.26 -0.17
C VAL A 76 5.42 23.57 0.55
N SER A 77 5.95 23.70 1.76
CA SER A 77 5.84 24.91 2.57
C SER A 77 7.21 25.37 3.06
N LEU A 78 7.31 26.65 3.42
CA LEU A 78 8.49 27.21 4.10
C LEU A 78 8.16 27.36 5.58
N GLN A 79 8.98 26.77 6.45
CA GLN A 79 8.85 26.89 7.91
C GLN A 79 10.22 27.18 8.50
N ASP A 80 10.38 28.28 9.24
CA ASP A 80 11.65 28.66 9.89
C ASP A 80 12.88 28.59 8.97
N ASN A 81 12.73 29.05 7.73
CA ASN A 81 13.77 29.03 6.68
C ASN A 81 14.14 27.62 6.17
N HIS A 82 13.34 26.60 6.50
CA HIS A 82 13.43 25.24 5.99
C HIS A 82 12.36 25.00 4.94
N VAL A 83 12.70 24.20 3.92
CA VAL A 83 11.75 23.73 2.91
C VAL A 83 11.13 22.44 3.44
N MET A 84 9.85 22.49 3.81
CA MET A 84 9.11 21.36 4.35
C MET A 84 8.24 20.75 3.25
N TYR A 85 8.41 19.44 3.04
CA TYR A 85 7.58 18.67 2.13
C TYR A 85 6.60 17.82 2.94
N THR A 86 5.32 17.99 2.66
CA THR A 86 4.23 17.23 3.24
C THR A 86 3.70 16.27 2.20
N PHE A 87 3.55 15.01 2.56
CA PHE A 87 2.89 14.01 1.73
C PHE A 87 1.75 13.37 2.51
N THR A 88 0.54 13.44 1.97
CA THR A 88 -0.67 12.90 2.60
C THR A 88 -1.31 11.88 1.68
N THR A 89 -1.52 10.67 2.17
CA THR A 89 -2.33 9.65 1.50
C THR A 89 -3.63 9.47 2.28
N ARG A 90 -4.77 9.49 1.58
CA ARG A 90 -6.10 9.26 2.15
C ARG A 90 -6.79 8.08 1.48
N ILE A 91 -7.47 7.29 2.28
CA ILE A 91 -8.51 6.36 1.86
C ILE A 91 -9.84 7.00 2.21
N THR A 92 -10.68 7.21 1.20
CA THR A 92 -11.97 7.88 1.34
C THR A 92 -13.08 6.92 0.92
N ASP A 93 -14.10 6.81 1.76
CA ASP A 93 -15.36 6.16 1.38
C ASP A 93 -16.14 7.11 0.48
N ILE A 94 -16.39 6.71 -0.77
CA ILE A 94 -17.05 7.57 -1.75
C ILE A 94 -18.54 7.77 -1.44
N ILE A 95 -19.14 6.91 -0.61
CA ILE A 95 -20.56 6.97 -0.26
C ILE A 95 -20.77 7.94 0.91
N THR A 96 -19.95 7.84 1.95
CA THR A 96 -20.12 8.62 3.18
C THR A 96 -19.25 9.88 3.22
N GLY A 97 -18.17 9.93 2.44
CA GLY A 97 -17.15 10.99 2.51
C GLY A 97 -16.18 10.85 3.69
N GLU A 98 -16.39 9.86 4.56
CA GLU A 98 -15.45 9.55 5.64
C GLU A 98 -14.08 9.20 5.05
N ASN A 99 -13.01 9.58 5.75
CA ASN A 99 -11.66 9.28 5.31
C ASN A 99 -10.73 8.96 6.47
N VAL A 100 -9.72 8.14 6.17
CA VAL A 100 -8.56 7.89 7.01
C VAL A 100 -7.32 8.21 6.19
N GLY A 101 -6.26 8.71 6.82
CA GLY A 101 -5.04 9.02 6.08
C GLY A 101 -3.79 8.93 6.91
N SER A 102 -2.67 8.98 6.21
CA SER A 102 -1.33 9.08 6.77
C SER A 102 -0.64 10.30 6.15
N THR A 103 -0.04 11.11 7.01
CA THR A 103 0.70 12.31 6.62
C THR A 103 2.15 12.17 7.06
N HIS A 104 3.07 12.36 6.13
CA HIS A 104 4.49 12.40 6.36
C HIS A 104 5.00 13.83 6.12
N LEU A 105 5.85 14.29 7.03
CA LEU A 105 6.52 15.58 6.93
C LEU A 105 8.03 15.32 6.88
N PHE A 106 8.73 15.94 5.94
CA PHE A 106 10.20 15.86 5.91
C PHE A 106 10.82 17.19 5.50
N ASP A 107 12.00 17.44 6.07
CA ASP A 107 12.83 18.58 5.72
C ASP A 107 13.56 18.29 4.39
N ALA A 108 13.16 19.02 3.36
CA ALA A 108 13.71 18.94 2.01
C ALA A 108 14.72 20.06 1.72
N THR A 109 15.18 20.81 2.73
CA THR A 109 16.08 21.97 2.55
C THR A 109 17.37 21.57 1.84
N GLN A 110 17.92 20.39 2.12
CA GLN A 110 19.12 19.89 1.45
C GLN A 110 18.83 19.34 0.05
N LEU A 111 17.60 18.87 -0.19
CA LEU A 111 17.15 18.48 -1.53
C LEU A 111 17.05 19.73 -2.43
N ALA A 112 16.43 20.79 -1.93
CA ALA A 112 16.19 22.04 -2.66
C ALA A 112 17.48 22.81 -3.02
N LYS A 113 18.61 22.48 -2.39
CA LYS A 113 19.93 23.06 -2.69
C LYS A 113 20.62 22.41 -3.90
N SER A 114 20.10 21.31 -4.46
CA SER A 114 20.69 20.72 -5.67
C SER A 114 20.56 21.69 -6.84
N ARG A 115 21.67 21.99 -7.52
CA ARG A 115 21.69 22.95 -8.64
C ARG A 115 21.06 22.42 -9.93
N ASP A 116 20.83 21.12 -10.00
CA ASP A 116 20.20 20.46 -11.13
C ASP A 116 18.72 20.21 -10.83
N ALA A 117 17.84 20.87 -11.59
CA ALA A 117 16.39 20.72 -11.47
C ALA A 117 15.91 19.31 -11.85
N GLY A 118 16.63 18.62 -12.75
CA GLY A 118 16.35 17.24 -13.12
C GLY A 118 16.62 16.26 -11.99
N ASP A 119 17.77 16.41 -11.31
CA ASP A 119 18.10 15.63 -10.11
C ASP A 119 17.09 15.88 -8.98
N TYR A 120 16.71 17.14 -8.75
CA TYR A 120 15.69 17.49 -7.76
C TYR A 120 14.36 16.77 -8.01
N ALA A 121 13.82 16.85 -9.23
CA ALA A 121 12.55 16.23 -9.59
C ALA A 121 12.58 14.70 -9.45
N GLN A 122 13.68 14.06 -9.88
CA GLN A 122 13.85 12.60 -9.73
C GLN A 122 13.88 12.18 -8.26
N ARG A 123 14.60 12.94 -7.41
CA ARG A 123 14.71 12.63 -5.98
C ARG A 123 13.38 12.84 -5.26
N VAL A 124 12.62 13.88 -5.60
CA VAL A 124 11.26 14.09 -5.08
C VAL A 124 10.33 12.94 -5.50
N GLY A 125 10.34 12.55 -6.78
CA GLY A 125 9.50 11.44 -7.26
C GLY A 125 9.85 10.09 -6.60
N ALA A 126 11.14 9.84 -6.32
CA ALA A 126 11.58 8.66 -5.59
C ALA A 126 11.10 8.67 -4.13
N LEU A 127 11.13 9.83 -3.47
CA LEU A 127 10.59 10.00 -2.12
C LEU A 127 9.08 9.82 -2.09
N GLU A 128 8.35 10.38 -3.05
CA GLU A 128 6.90 10.23 -3.14
C GLU A 128 6.49 8.75 -3.28
N THR A 129 7.18 8.02 -4.16
CA THR A 129 7.02 6.57 -4.32
C THR A 129 7.28 5.82 -3.02
N TYR A 130 8.32 6.23 -2.29
CA TYR A 130 8.65 5.64 -0.99
C TYR A 130 7.53 5.89 0.02
N TYR A 131 7.16 7.15 0.27
CA TYR A 131 6.17 7.49 1.28
C TYR A 131 4.79 6.92 0.96
N ARG A 132 4.34 6.95 -0.29
CA ARG A 132 3.06 6.34 -0.70
C ARG A 132 2.96 4.88 -0.28
N ARG A 133 4.03 4.11 -0.48
CA ARG A 133 4.09 2.71 -0.08
C ARG A 133 3.95 2.54 1.43
N TYR A 134 4.69 3.32 2.22
CA TYR A 134 4.62 3.21 3.68
C TYR A 134 3.30 3.73 4.23
N SER A 135 2.71 4.78 3.65
CA SER A 135 1.37 5.24 4.01
C SER A 135 0.34 4.14 3.82
N LEU A 136 0.38 3.43 2.69
CA LEU A 136 -0.53 2.30 2.45
C LEU A 136 -0.29 1.16 3.44
N TYR A 137 0.97 0.85 3.76
CA TYR A 137 1.28 -0.17 4.76
C TYR A 137 0.78 0.21 6.15
N SER A 138 0.92 1.48 6.54
CA SER A 138 0.41 1.98 7.82
C SER A 138 -1.11 1.97 7.87
N ILE A 139 -1.80 2.45 6.82
CA ILE A 139 -3.28 2.52 6.80
C ILE A 139 -3.91 1.12 6.86
N PHE A 140 -3.38 0.17 6.09
CA PHE A 140 -3.92 -1.19 6.03
C PHE A 140 -3.22 -2.17 6.97
N ASN A 141 -2.30 -1.71 7.82
CA ASN A 141 -1.49 -2.55 8.70
C ASN A 141 -0.83 -3.72 7.95
N MET A 142 -0.28 -3.44 6.75
CA MET A 142 0.34 -4.46 5.92
C MET A 142 1.71 -4.83 6.48
N ILE A 143 1.93 -6.13 6.67
CA ILE A 143 3.23 -6.66 7.06
C ILE A 143 3.96 -7.13 5.80
N THR A 144 5.17 -6.63 5.57
CA THR A 144 6.09 -7.26 4.61
C THR A 144 6.80 -8.42 5.30
N TYR A 145 6.95 -9.56 4.62
CA TYR A 145 7.49 -10.84 5.12
C TYR A 145 8.75 -10.85 6.04
N ASP A 146 9.44 -9.72 6.29
CA ASP A 146 10.66 -9.67 7.15
C ASP A 146 10.45 -9.06 8.54
N ALA A 147 9.22 -8.73 8.96
CA ALA A 147 9.02 -8.22 10.33
C ALA A 147 9.48 -9.23 11.41
N ASP A 148 9.52 -10.53 11.07
CA ASP A 148 10.03 -11.62 11.93
C ASP A 148 11.09 -12.46 11.19
N GLY A 149 12.35 -12.00 11.23
CA GLY A 149 13.53 -12.87 11.30
C GLY A 149 13.94 -13.72 10.08
N GLN A 150 14.82 -13.17 9.24
CA GLN A 150 16.01 -13.90 8.77
C GLN A 150 17.21 -12.94 8.73
N PRO A 151 18.39 -13.33 9.27
CA PRO A 151 19.57 -12.50 9.22
C PRO A 151 20.03 -12.32 7.78
N SER A 152 20.46 -11.11 7.45
CA SER A 152 21.16 -10.73 6.23
C SER A 152 22.52 -11.43 6.11
N ASN A 153 22.52 -12.76 5.95
CA ASN A 153 23.75 -13.52 5.76
C ASN A 153 23.54 -14.63 4.72
N LYS A 154 23.80 -14.28 3.46
CA LYS A 154 24.72 -14.99 2.58
C LYS A 154 24.98 -14.09 1.38
N ARG A 155 26.15 -13.46 1.38
CA ARG A 155 26.79 -13.07 0.12
C ARG A 155 26.88 -14.37 -0.68
N GLU A 156 26.08 -14.50 -1.73
CA GLU A 156 26.38 -15.46 -2.78
C GLU A 156 27.77 -15.07 -3.29
N GLN A 157 28.77 -15.84 -2.89
CA GLN A 157 30.07 -15.79 -3.53
C GLN A 157 29.81 -16.19 -4.98
N THR A 158 29.71 -15.20 -5.86
CA THR A 158 29.85 -15.41 -7.30
C THR A 158 31.22 -16.04 -7.50
N VAL A 159 31.24 -17.37 -7.61
CA VAL A 159 32.38 -18.09 -8.15
C VAL A 159 32.51 -17.60 -9.59
N LYS A 160 33.54 -16.79 -9.86
CA LYS A 160 33.89 -16.42 -11.23
C LYS A 160 34.15 -17.71 -12.02
N PRO A 161 33.59 -17.89 -13.22
CA PRO A 161 33.95 -19.04 -14.05
C PRO A 161 35.45 -18.97 -14.36
N THR A 162 36.19 -20.01 -13.97
CA THR A 162 37.56 -20.24 -14.40
C THR A 162 37.55 -20.50 -15.90
N ASN A 163 37.99 -19.55 -16.71
CA ASN A 163 38.30 -19.78 -18.11
C ASN A 163 39.44 -20.80 -18.18
N TYR A 164 39.17 -22.01 -18.66
CA TYR A 164 40.23 -22.89 -19.13
C TYR A 164 40.85 -22.25 -20.37
N MET A 165 42.16 -21.98 -20.30
CA MET A 165 42.96 -21.55 -21.44
C MET A 165 42.90 -22.63 -22.52
N GLN A 166 42.48 -22.26 -23.73
CA GLN A 166 42.84 -22.99 -24.94
C GLN A 166 44.15 -22.41 -25.47
N GLN A 167 45.24 -23.15 -25.27
CA GLN A 167 46.38 -23.24 -26.20
C GLN A 167 46.91 -24.67 -26.16
#